data_AF-A0A7C5RT92-F1
#
_entry.id   AF-A0A7C5RT92-F1
#
_cell.length_a   1.000
_cell.length_b   1.000
_cell.length_c   1.000
_cell.angle_alpha   90.00
_cell.angle_beta   90.00
_cell.angle_gamma   90.00
#
_symmetry.space_group_name_H-M   'P 1'
#
loop_
_entity.id
_entity.type
_entity.pdbx_description
1 polymer ?
#
loop_
_entity_poly.entity_id
_entity_poly.type
_entity_poly.pdbx_seq_one_letter_code
_entity_poly.pdbx_strand_id
1 'polypeptide(L)'
;MTHDTTLSRLTEVDLRPLEQRLRGPLLRPGMPAYDSARLLMNRAVTRRPAAIAQVADTQDVVEVVRFARNHGLPLGVRSGGHSPAGYGMVDDALIVDLSGMKRITIDPTSRLARVEAGVTSGEFAAVAQPHGLAISTGDTSSVGFGGLVTGGGIGFMVRRYGLAIDNLVAVKVVTASGKLVTASELEHPDLFWAIRGGGGNFGIVTEFTLRLAEVRQIIGGGLVLPANREVIRGYL
;
A
#
# COMPACT_ATOMS: atom_id res chain seq x y z
N MET A 1 8.36 -34.56 -4.36
CA MET A 1 9.12 -34.28 -3.12
C MET A 1 10.27 -33.34 -3.45
N THR A 2 9.99 -32.05 -3.50
CA THR A 2 10.99 -30.98 -3.51
C THR A 2 10.78 -30.21 -2.23
N HIS A 3 11.16 -30.83 -1.12
CA HIS A 3 11.33 -30.12 0.13
C HIS A 3 12.50 -29.15 -0.08
N ASP A 4 12.15 -27.89 -0.28
CA ASP A 4 12.41 -26.92 0.76
C ASP A 4 13.89 -26.55 1.02
N THR A 5 14.46 -25.82 0.06
CA THR A 5 15.73 -25.10 0.21
C THR A 5 15.53 -23.65 0.70
N THR A 6 14.28 -23.25 0.94
CA THR A 6 13.91 -21.89 1.34
C THR A 6 13.62 -21.78 2.84
N LEU A 7 13.11 -22.83 3.51
CA LEU A 7 12.89 -22.81 4.97
C LEU A 7 14.18 -22.64 5.78
N SER A 8 15.37 -22.90 5.22
CA SER A 8 16.62 -22.90 6.00
C SER A 8 17.31 -21.54 6.12
N ARG A 9 17.01 -20.54 5.27
CA ARG A 9 17.86 -19.34 5.20
C ARG A 9 17.56 -18.27 6.25
N LEU A 10 16.32 -18.12 6.71
CA LEU A 10 15.96 -17.04 7.65
C LEU A 10 16.26 -17.36 9.11
N THR A 11 16.25 -18.63 9.50
CA THR A 11 16.67 -19.07 10.83
C THR A 11 18.19 -18.94 11.03
N GLU A 12 18.97 -18.92 9.95
CA GLU A 12 20.43 -18.75 9.97
C GLU A 12 20.88 -17.29 9.84
N VAL A 13 20.02 -16.39 9.33
CA VAL A 13 20.39 -14.99 9.11
C VAL A 13 20.20 -14.16 10.40
N ASP A 14 21.30 -13.57 10.87
CA ASP A 14 21.27 -12.63 11.99
C ASP A 14 20.56 -11.33 11.61
N LEU A 15 19.39 -11.08 12.22
CA LEU A 15 18.58 -9.89 12.01
C LEU A 15 19.01 -8.68 12.85
N ARG A 16 19.90 -8.84 13.84
CA ARG A 16 20.33 -7.74 14.72
C ARG A 16 20.94 -6.55 13.95
N PRO A 17 21.76 -6.75 12.90
CA PRO A 17 22.28 -5.64 12.11
C PRO A 17 21.19 -4.85 11.38
N LEU A 18 20.09 -5.50 10.98
CA LEU A 18 18.94 -4.80 10.41
C LEU A 18 18.22 -4.00 11.51
N GLU A 19 17.90 -4.64 12.63
CA GLU A 19 17.22 -4.02 13.79
C GLU A 19 17.94 -2.74 14.25
N GLN A 20 19.28 -2.72 14.27
CA GLN A 20 20.08 -1.55 14.66
C GLN A 20 20.05 -0.40 13.65
N ARG A 21 19.71 -0.65 12.38
CA ARG A 21 19.65 0.38 11.32
C ARG A 21 18.24 0.93 11.13
N LEU A 22 17.22 0.23 11.60
CA LEU A 22 15.83 0.66 11.51
C LEU A 22 15.48 1.67 12.59
N ARG A 23 14.66 2.66 12.22
CA ARG A 23 14.01 3.58 13.15
C ARG A 23 12.72 2.99 13.71
N GLY A 24 11.98 2.27 12.87
CA GLY A 24 10.78 1.53 13.25
C GLY A 24 11.10 0.14 13.84
N PRO A 25 10.15 -0.49 14.54
CA PRO A 25 10.40 -1.77 15.20
C PRO A 25 10.48 -2.95 14.21
N LEU A 26 11.34 -3.92 14.54
CA LEU A 26 11.44 -5.21 13.85
C LEU A 26 10.81 -6.32 14.70
N LEU A 27 9.57 -6.67 14.39
CA LEU A 27 8.80 -7.66 15.15
C LEU A 27 9.14 -9.08 14.71
N ARG A 28 9.31 -9.99 15.67
CA ARG A 28 9.64 -11.41 15.44
C ARG A 28 8.68 -12.33 16.21
N PRO A 29 8.50 -13.60 15.79
CA PRO A 29 7.76 -14.60 16.55
C PRO A 29 8.18 -14.61 18.04
N GLY A 30 7.19 -14.64 18.93
CA GLY A 30 7.40 -14.57 20.38
C GLY A 30 7.41 -13.15 20.97
N MET A 31 7.49 -12.10 20.16
CA MET A 31 7.31 -10.73 20.63
C MET A 31 5.82 -10.40 20.83
N PRO A 32 5.43 -9.64 21.88
CA PRO A 32 4.02 -9.35 22.19
C PRO A 32 3.20 -8.73 21.04
N ALA A 33 3.81 -7.87 20.21
CA ALA A 33 3.13 -7.20 19.11
C ALA A 33 3.08 -8.00 17.79
N TYR A 34 3.77 -9.15 17.71
CA TYR A 34 3.93 -9.89 16.45
C TYR A 34 2.61 -10.49 15.94
N ASP A 35 1.85 -11.14 16.81
CA ASP A 35 0.62 -11.83 16.41
C ASP A 35 -0.47 -10.87 15.96
N SER A 36 -0.52 -9.64 16.49
CA SER A 36 -1.43 -8.61 16.01
C SER A 36 -0.94 -7.99 14.69
N ALA A 37 0.37 -7.72 14.57
CA ALA A 37 0.97 -7.11 13.39
C ALA A 37 0.90 -7.98 12.13
N ARG A 38 0.84 -9.31 12.26
CA ARG A 38 0.69 -10.21 11.10
C ARG A 38 -0.74 -10.35 10.58
N LEU A 39 -1.75 -9.81 11.27
CA LEU A 39 -3.14 -9.97 10.87
C LEU A 39 -3.49 -9.08 9.67
N LEU A 40 -4.12 -9.67 8.66
CA LEU A 40 -4.69 -8.98 7.51
C LEU A 40 -6.19 -8.74 7.69
N MET A 41 -6.80 -7.97 6.77
CA MET A 41 -8.26 -7.80 6.74
C MET A 41 -8.96 -9.15 6.48
N ASN A 42 -8.44 -9.94 5.53
CA ASN A 42 -8.88 -11.31 5.33
C ASN A 42 -8.34 -12.20 6.46
N ARG A 43 -9.18 -12.46 7.47
CA ARG A 43 -8.81 -13.24 8.67
C ARG A 43 -8.61 -14.74 8.39
N ALA A 44 -9.00 -15.23 7.22
CA ALA A 44 -8.71 -16.61 6.81
C ALA A 44 -7.22 -16.81 6.47
N VAL A 45 -6.47 -15.72 6.21
CA VAL A 45 -5.02 -15.77 5.97
C VAL A 45 -4.29 -15.74 7.32
N THR A 46 -3.65 -16.85 7.68
CA THR A 46 -3.02 -17.07 9.00
C THR A 46 -1.50 -17.18 8.96
N ARG A 47 -0.88 -16.61 7.92
CA ARG A 47 0.57 -16.68 7.65
C ARG A 47 1.45 -16.18 8.80
N ARG A 48 2.68 -16.69 8.87
CA ARG A 48 3.70 -16.43 9.90
C ARG A 48 5.03 -16.01 9.24
N PRO A 49 5.26 -14.71 9.00
CA PRO A 49 6.54 -14.23 8.51
C PRO A 49 7.69 -14.44 9.50
N ALA A 50 8.93 -14.46 9.01
CA ALA A 50 10.09 -14.55 9.89
C ALA A 50 10.29 -13.27 10.70
N ALA A 51 10.03 -12.11 10.08
CA ALA A 51 10.03 -10.81 10.75
C ALA A 51 9.15 -9.79 10.03
N ILE A 52 8.66 -8.81 10.78
CA ILE A 52 7.86 -7.69 10.27
C ILE A 52 8.58 -6.40 10.64
N ALA A 53 9.13 -5.71 9.66
CA ALA A 53 9.69 -4.37 9.82
C ALA A 53 8.56 -3.36 9.66
N GLN A 54 8.10 -2.79 10.78
CA GLN A 54 7.15 -1.68 10.74
C GLN A 54 7.92 -0.40 10.49
N VAL A 55 8.08 -0.06 9.21
CA VAL A 55 8.99 1.01 8.79
C VAL A 55 8.47 2.38 9.22
N ALA A 56 9.37 3.22 9.73
CA ALA A 56 9.03 4.58 10.14
C ALA A 56 9.11 5.58 8.99
N ASP A 57 9.99 5.34 8.01
CA ASP A 57 10.21 6.24 6.88
C ASP A 57 10.78 5.50 5.65
N THR A 58 11.10 6.27 4.60
CA THR A 58 11.67 5.72 3.36
C THR A 58 13.05 5.09 3.54
N GLN A 59 13.86 5.54 4.51
CA GLN A 59 15.18 4.96 4.74
C GLN A 59 15.06 3.56 5.34
N ASP A 60 14.12 3.35 6.26
CA ASP A 60 13.81 2.01 6.76
C ASP A 60 13.45 1.04 5.61
N VAL A 61 12.62 1.48 4.65
CA VAL A 61 12.29 0.67 3.47
C VAL A 61 13.54 0.32 2.65
N VAL A 62 14.45 1.28 2.44
CA VAL A 62 15.72 1.06 1.75
C VAL A 62 16.57 0.03 2.49
N GLU A 63 16.70 0.14 3.81
CA GLU A 63 17.48 -0.78 4.64
C GLU A 63 16.92 -2.20 4.60
N VAL A 64 15.60 -2.35 4.70
CA VAL A 64 14.93 -3.66 4.60
C VAL A 64 15.14 -4.29 3.23
N VAL A 65 14.96 -3.54 2.13
CA VAL A 65 15.13 -4.06 0.76
C VAL A 65 16.59 -4.47 0.52
N ARG A 66 17.55 -3.65 0.93
CA ARG A 66 18.98 -3.99 0.80
C ARG A 66 19.35 -5.22 1.61
N PHE A 67 18.85 -5.30 2.84
CA PHE A 67 19.10 -6.45 3.70
C PHE A 67 18.55 -7.73 3.11
N ALA A 68 17.28 -7.72 2.68
CA ALA A 68 16.66 -8.87 2.03
C ALA A 68 17.42 -9.30 0.77
N ARG A 69 17.81 -8.35 -0.08
CA ARG A 69 18.60 -8.63 -1.29
C ARG A 69 19.95 -9.26 -0.96
N ASN A 70 20.69 -8.71 0.00
CA ASN A 70 22.04 -9.17 0.34
C ASN A 70 22.05 -10.57 0.97
N HIS A 71 20.95 -10.97 1.63
CA HIS A 71 20.81 -12.28 2.27
C HIS A 71 19.92 -13.24 1.48
N GLY A 72 19.40 -12.83 0.32
CA GLY A 72 18.52 -13.65 -0.52
C GLY A 72 17.21 -14.04 0.16
N LEU A 73 16.63 -13.12 0.94
CA LEU A 73 15.41 -13.36 1.72
C LEU A 73 14.15 -13.03 0.90
N PRO A 74 13.08 -13.85 1.00
CA PRO A 74 11.77 -13.47 0.48
C PRO A 74 11.27 -12.19 1.13
N LEU A 75 10.64 -11.32 0.33
CA LEU A 75 10.12 -10.04 0.79
C LEU A 75 8.61 -9.94 0.52
N GLY A 76 7.84 -9.60 1.54
CA GLY A 76 6.44 -9.21 1.41
C GLY A 76 6.26 -7.71 1.72
N VAL A 77 5.23 -7.09 1.16
CA VAL A 77 4.96 -5.66 1.36
C VAL A 77 3.51 -5.46 1.77
N ARG A 78 3.31 -4.71 2.85
CA ARG A 78 2.01 -4.42 3.43
C ARG A 78 1.80 -2.92 3.53
N SER A 79 0.62 -2.47 3.08
CA SER A 79 0.05 -1.16 3.42
C SER A 79 -1.17 -1.40 4.33
N GLY A 80 -2.40 -1.16 3.86
CA GLY A 80 -3.62 -1.38 4.66
C GLY A 80 -4.01 -2.85 4.91
N GLY A 81 -3.32 -3.83 4.30
CA GLY A 81 -3.57 -5.26 4.54
C GLY A 81 -4.87 -5.81 3.93
N HIS A 82 -5.38 -5.19 2.86
CA HIS A 82 -6.67 -5.51 2.21
C HIS A 82 -6.59 -6.49 1.02
N SER A 83 -5.41 -7.04 0.69
CA SER A 83 -5.30 -8.02 -0.41
C SER A 83 -6.18 -9.25 -0.14
N PRO A 84 -7.17 -9.57 -0.99
CA PRO A 84 -8.02 -10.75 -0.79
C PRO A 84 -7.22 -12.06 -0.84
N ALA A 85 -6.19 -12.09 -1.69
CA ALA A 85 -5.26 -13.21 -1.84
C ALA A 85 -4.17 -13.25 -0.73
N GLY A 86 -4.16 -12.30 0.19
CA GLY A 86 -3.23 -12.29 1.32
C GLY A 86 -1.80 -11.89 0.98
N TYR A 87 -1.53 -11.21 -0.15
CA TYR A 87 -0.17 -10.87 -0.59
C TYR A 87 0.61 -9.96 0.37
N GLY A 88 -0.08 -9.28 1.30
CA GLY A 88 0.57 -8.45 2.31
C GLY A 88 1.26 -9.23 3.42
N MET A 89 1.14 -10.57 3.45
CA MET A 89 1.79 -11.42 4.44
C MET A 89 2.31 -12.67 3.73
N VAL A 90 3.54 -13.09 4.03
CA VAL A 90 4.19 -14.24 3.40
C VAL A 90 4.87 -15.05 4.50
N ASP A 91 4.67 -16.36 4.50
CA ASP A 91 5.35 -17.25 5.45
C ASP A 91 6.86 -17.16 5.24
N ASP A 92 7.62 -17.20 6.34
CA ASP A 92 9.08 -17.24 6.29
C ASP A 92 9.68 -16.16 5.39
N ALA A 93 9.13 -14.95 5.47
CA ALA A 93 9.60 -13.78 4.72
C ALA A 93 9.89 -12.61 5.66
N LEU A 94 10.65 -11.65 5.16
CA LEU A 94 10.75 -10.32 5.76
C LEU A 94 9.61 -9.46 5.21
N ILE A 95 8.77 -8.91 6.08
CA ILE A 95 7.64 -8.07 5.69
C ILE A 95 8.00 -6.60 5.90
N VAL A 96 7.88 -5.80 4.84
CA VAL A 96 7.87 -4.34 4.94
C VAL A 96 6.44 -3.91 5.24
N ASP A 97 6.18 -3.52 6.49
CA ASP A 97 4.89 -2.98 6.91
C ASP A 97 4.94 -1.44 6.89
N LEU A 98 4.35 -0.87 5.85
CA LEU A 98 4.26 0.57 5.60
C LEU A 98 3.22 1.25 6.50
N SER A 99 2.46 0.50 7.31
CA SER A 99 1.33 1.06 8.06
C SER A 99 1.71 2.20 9.02
N GLY A 100 2.98 2.32 9.43
CA GLY A 100 3.48 3.46 10.21
C GLY A 100 3.70 4.75 9.41
N MET A 101 3.79 4.68 8.08
CA MET A 101 4.05 5.82 7.20
C MET A 101 2.74 6.56 6.85
N LYS A 102 2.38 7.55 7.67
CA LYS A 102 1.07 8.21 7.66
C LYS A 102 1.08 9.69 7.26
N ARG A 103 2.21 10.25 6.82
CA ARG A 103 2.29 11.68 6.49
C ARG A 103 1.42 12.03 5.27
N ILE A 104 0.65 13.09 5.40
CA ILE A 104 -0.15 13.72 4.34
C ILE A 104 0.21 15.21 4.31
N THR A 105 0.46 15.76 3.13
CA THR A 105 0.59 17.21 2.92
C THR A 105 -0.25 17.60 1.73
N ILE A 106 -1.12 18.59 1.90
CA ILE A 106 -1.99 19.11 0.83
C ILE A 106 -1.64 20.57 0.61
N ASP A 107 -1.42 20.95 -0.64
CA ASP A 107 -1.43 22.33 -1.09
C ASP A 107 -2.80 22.62 -1.71
N PRO A 108 -3.68 23.38 -1.04
CA PRO A 108 -5.01 23.66 -1.55
C PRO A 108 -5.01 24.54 -2.81
N THR A 109 -3.95 25.34 -3.02
CA THR A 109 -3.84 26.24 -4.17
C THR A 109 -3.49 25.46 -5.44
N SER A 110 -2.44 24.62 -5.40
CA SER A 110 -2.10 23.77 -6.55
C SER A 110 -2.97 22.52 -6.66
N ARG A 111 -3.72 22.19 -5.60
CA ARG A 111 -4.54 20.97 -5.45
C ARG A 111 -3.70 19.70 -5.60
N LEU A 112 -2.49 19.74 -5.05
CA LEU A 112 -1.58 18.60 -5.01
C LEU A 112 -1.48 18.07 -3.58
N ALA A 113 -1.52 16.75 -3.45
CA ALA A 113 -1.25 16.06 -2.20
C ALA A 113 0.02 15.21 -2.31
N ARG A 114 0.86 15.23 -1.29
CA ARG A 114 1.90 14.22 -1.04
C ARG A 114 1.43 13.30 0.08
N VAL A 115 1.38 12.01 -0.19
CA VAL A 115 0.74 11.02 0.69
C VAL A 115 1.66 9.81 0.84
N GLU A 116 2.01 9.47 2.07
CA GLU A 116 2.79 8.25 2.33
C GLU A 116 1.96 6.99 2.09
N ALA A 117 2.62 5.92 1.66
CA ALA A 117 1.95 4.71 1.19
C ALA A 117 1.22 3.90 2.27
N GLY A 118 1.47 4.19 3.55
CA GLY A 118 0.77 3.61 4.68
C GLY A 118 -0.59 4.26 4.96
N VAL A 119 -0.87 5.45 4.43
CA VAL A 119 -2.12 6.17 4.61
C VAL A 119 -3.30 5.36 4.09
N THR A 120 -4.43 5.40 4.80
CA THR A 120 -5.70 4.79 4.42
C THR A 120 -6.64 5.80 3.76
N SER A 121 -7.62 5.28 3.02
CA SER A 121 -8.64 6.10 2.32
C SER A 121 -9.38 7.05 3.28
N GLY A 122 -9.71 6.59 4.48
CA GLY A 122 -10.38 7.39 5.51
C GLY A 122 -9.48 8.47 6.11
N GLU A 123 -8.23 8.15 6.43
CA GLU A 123 -7.24 9.13 6.93
C GLU A 123 -7.03 10.24 5.90
N PHE A 124 -6.88 9.89 4.63
CA PHE A 124 -6.74 10.87 3.55
C PHE A 124 -8.00 11.75 3.43
N ALA A 125 -9.18 11.15 3.38
CA ALA A 125 -10.43 11.89 3.25
C ALA A 125 -10.63 12.90 4.39
N ALA A 126 -10.30 12.52 5.63
CA ALA A 126 -10.40 13.41 6.79
C ALA A 126 -9.50 14.66 6.68
N VAL A 127 -8.32 14.53 6.06
CA VAL A 127 -7.39 15.65 5.85
C VAL A 127 -7.76 16.49 4.63
N ALA A 128 -8.28 15.87 3.57
CA ALA A 128 -8.61 16.58 2.32
C ALA A 128 -9.95 17.34 2.39
N GLN A 129 -10.94 16.80 3.11
CA GLN A 129 -12.30 17.35 3.15
C GLN A 129 -12.38 18.81 3.66
N PRO A 130 -11.63 19.25 4.68
CA PRO A 130 -11.65 20.64 5.14
C PRO A 130 -11.20 21.65 4.07
N HIS A 131 -10.42 21.20 3.08
CA HIS A 131 -10.02 22.02 1.93
C HIS A 131 -11.05 21.99 0.78
N GLY A 132 -12.14 21.24 0.92
CA GLY A 132 -13.08 20.97 -0.15
C GLY A 132 -12.47 20.16 -1.29
N LEU A 133 -11.48 19.31 -0.98
CA LEU A 133 -10.72 18.51 -1.94
C LEU A 133 -10.92 17.02 -1.68
N ALA A 134 -10.87 16.23 -2.74
CA ALA A 134 -10.94 14.77 -2.70
C ALA A 134 -10.20 14.14 -3.89
N ILE A 135 -10.03 12.83 -3.85
CA ILE A 135 -9.60 12.00 -4.98
C ILE A 135 -10.49 10.75 -5.02
N SER A 136 -10.60 10.12 -6.19
CA SER A 136 -11.19 8.78 -6.26
C SER A 136 -10.29 7.79 -5.50
N THR A 137 -10.77 7.30 -4.36
CA THR A 137 -10.17 6.19 -3.60
C THR A 137 -10.99 4.91 -3.82
N GLY A 138 -11.06 4.03 -2.82
CA GLY A 138 -12.03 2.94 -2.73
C GLY A 138 -13.29 3.34 -1.96
N ASP A 139 -14.17 2.38 -1.73
CA ASP A 139 -15.41 2.52 -0.94
C ASP A 139 -15.22 2.25 0.57
N THR A 140 -14.04 1.76 0.96
CA THR A 140 -13.76 1.29 2.32
C THR A 140 -12.65 2.12 2.96
N SER A 141 -12.93 2.74 4.11
CA SER A 141 -12.04 3.70 4.77
C SER A 141 -10.69 3.12 5.17
N SER A 142 -10.62 1.85 5.59
CA SER A 142 -9.37 1.21 6.05
C SER A 142 -8.44 0.75 4.91
N VAL A 143 -8.85 0.85 3.64
CA VAL A 143 -8.00 0.45 2.51
C VAL A 143 -6.81 1.39 2.38
N GLY A 144 -5.60 0.81 2.37
CA GLY A 144 -4.34 1.55 2.26
C GLY A 144 -3.98 1.97 0.84
N PHE A 145 -3.37 3.15 0.70
CA PHE A 145 -2.99 3.77 -0.56
C PHE A 145 -1.99 2.92 -1.34
N GLY A 146 -1.02 2.30 -0.68
CA GLY A 146 0.03 1.51 -1.32
C GLY A 146 -0.51 0.49 -2.33
N GLY A 147 -1.45 -0.35 -1.91
CA GLY A 147 -2.07 -1.34 -2.80
C GLY A 147 -3.15 -0.76 -3.70
N LEU A 148 -3.96 0.16 -3.18
CA LEU A 148 -5.09 0.73 -3.93
C LEU A 148 -4.63 1.54 -5.14
N VAL A 149 -3.70 2.46 -4.92
CA VAL A 149 -3.24 3.37 -5.99
C VAL A 149 -2.40 2.60 -6.99
N THR A 150 -1.51 1.68 -6.56
CA THR A 150 -0.70 0.91 -7.54
C THR A 150 -1.51 -0.13 -8.32
N GLY A 151 -2.67 -0.54 -7.83
CA GLY A 151 -3.60 -1.45 -8.52
C GLY A 151 -4.63 -0.76 -9.41
N GLY A 152 -4.71 0.57 -9.41
CA GLY A 152 -5.70 1.35 -10.16
C GLY A 152 -6.52 2.27 -9.26
N GLY A 153 -7.30 1.69 -8.36
CA GLY A 153 -8.11 2.42 -7.38
C GLY A 153 -9.45 2.89 -7.95
N ILE A 154 -10.49 2.10 -7.67
CA ILE A 154 -11.87 2.34 -8.12
C ILE A 154 -12.76 2.63 -6.92
N GLY A 155 -13.61 3.66 -7.04
CA GLY A 155 -14.57 4.05 -6.01
C GLY A 155 -15.68 4.93 -6.57
N PHE A 156 -16.46 5.55 -5.69
CA PHE A 156 -17.67 6.31 -6.06
C PHE A 156 -17.43 7.45 -7.06
N MET A 157 -16.22 8.00 -7.07
CA MET A 157 -15.85 9.17 -7.88
C MET A 157 -15.30 8.80 -9.27
N VAL A 158 -15.11 7.51 -9.57
CA VAL A 158 -14.41 7.04 -10.79
C VAL A 158 -15.04 7.54 -12.08
N ARG A 159 -16.39 7.59 -12.14
CA ARG A 159 -17.13 8.01 -13.33
C ARG A 159 -16.89 9.48 -13.71
N ARG A 160 -16.52 10.33 -12.74
CA ARG A 160 -16.31 11.77 -12.96
C ARG A 160 -14.84 12.15 -13.01
N TYR A 161 -14.02 11.52 -12.17
CA TYR A 161 -12.64 11.92 -11.92
C TYR A 161 -11.61 10.84 -12.27
N GLY A 162 -12.04 9.71 -12.84
CA GLY A 162 -11.15 8.60 -13.17
C GLY A 162 -10.71 7.78 -11.96
N LEU A 163 -9.85 6.80 -12.20
CA LEU A 163 -9.22 5.97 -11.17
C LEU A 163 -8.27 6.80 -10.29
N ALA A 164 -7.82 6.23 -9.17
CA ALA A 164 -6.78 6.84 -8.36
C ALA A 164 -5.49 7.05 -9.19
N ILE A 165 -5.13 6.08 -10.05
CA ILE A 165 -3.98 6.17 -10.97
C ILE A 165 -4.09 7.28 -12.01
N ASP A 166 -5.31 7.66 -12.42
CA ASP A 166 -5.52 8.72 -13.42
C ASP A 166 -5.19 10.11 -12.86
N ASN A 167 -5.17 10.21 -11.52
CA ASN A 167 -4.85 11.43 -10.79
C ASN A 167 -3.42 11.41 -10.21
N LEU A 168 -2.64 10.38 -10.51
CA LEU A 168 -1.26 10.27 -10.07
C LEU A 168 -0.35 11.18 -10.90
N VAL A 169 0.48 11.97 -10.22
CA VAL A 169 1.42 12.92 -10.85
C VAL A 169 2.86 12.41 -10.77
N ALA A 170 3.25 11.88 -9.60
CA ALA A 170 4.57 11.30 -9.38
C ALA A 170 4.55 10.32 -8.20
N VAL A 171 5.54 9.45 -8.12
CA VAL A 171 5.76 8.54 -6.98
C VAL A 171 7.24 8.50 -6.60
N LYS A 172 7.50 8.28 -5.31
CA LYS A 172 8.81 7.87 -4.81
C LYS A 172 8.83 6.36 -4.62
N VAL A 173 9.81 5.70 -5.21
CA VAL A 173 9.87 4.23 -5.29
C VAL A 173 11.23 3.74 -4.81
N VAL A 174 11.23 2.82 -3.86
CA VAL A 174 12.42 2.03 -3.52
C VAL A 174 12.44 0.79 -4.43
N THR A 175 13.38 0.77 -5.36
CA THR A 175 13.58 -0.34 -6.30
C THR A 175 14.17 -1.56 -5.60
N ALA A 176 14.14 -2.74 -6.24
CA ALA A 176 14.76 -3.96 -5.74
C ALA A 176 16.28 -3.84 -5.48
N SER A 177 16.95 -2.85 -6.11
CA SER A 177 18.36 -2.56 -5.83
C SER A 177 18.58 -1.77 -4.52
N GLY A 178 17.52 -1.31 -3.87
CA GLY A 178 17.58 -0.41 -2.72
C GLY A 178 17.93 1.03 -3.10
N LYS A 179 17.63 1.44 -4.34
CA LYS A 179 17.70 2.84 -4.78
C LYS A 179 16.32 3.48 -4.70
N LEU A 180 16.28 4.68 -4.13
CA LEU A 180 15.12 5.56 -4.17
C LEU A 180 15.13 6.36 -5.48
N VAL A 181 14.05 6.27 -6.25
CA VAL A 181 13.86 7.01 -7.50
C VAL A 181 12.51 7.73 -7.48
N THR A 182 12.40 8.81 -8.26
CA THR A 182 11.12 9.46 -8.53
C THR A 182 10.63 8.99 -9.90
N ALA A 183 9.39 8.50 -9.99
CA ALA A 183 8.77 8.17 -11.27
C ALA A 183 7.60 9.12 -11.56
N SER A 184 7.58 9.72 -12.74
CA SER A 184 6.57 10.64 -13.26
C SER A 184 6.56 10.58 -14.80
N GLU A 185 5.77 11.40 -15.46
CA GLU A 185 5.82 11.51 -16.93
C GLU A 185 7.15 12.08 -17.45
N LEU A 186 7.89 12.82 -16.61
CA LEU A 186 9.15 13.49 -17.00
C LEU A 186 10.41 12.78 -16.48
N GLU A 187 10.27 11.84 -15.54
CA GLU A 187 11.38 11.14 -14.89
C GLU A 187 11.00 9.67 -14.71
N HIS A 188 11.77 8.72 -15.24
CA HIS A 188 11.42 7.29 -15.25
C HIS A 188 9.98 6.99 -15.75
N PRO A 189 9.60 7.44 -16.96
CA PRO A 189 8.22 7.34 -17.45
C PRO A 189 7.74 5.90 -17.69
N ASP A 190 8.66 4.99 -17.98
CA ASP A 190 8.43 3.55 -18.09
C ASP A 190 8.00 2.93 -16.74
N LEU A 191 8.71 3.27 -15.66
CA LEU A 191 8.35 2.88 -14.30
C LEU A 191 7.04 3.53 -13.87
N PHE A 192 6.83 4.80 -14.23
CA PHE A 192 5.58 5.50 -13.93
C PHE A 192 4.37 4.90 -14.62
N TRP A 193 4.52 4.47 -15.88
CA TRP A 193 3.51 3.67 -16.58
C TRP A 193 3.25 2.35 -15.85
N ALA A 194 4.31 1.61 -15.50
CA ALA A 194 4.20 0.28 -14.91
C ALA A 194 3.51 0.28 -13.52
N ILE A 195 3.78 1.30 -12.69
CA ILE A 195 3.19 1.42 -11.34
C ILE A 195 1.70 1.78 -11.39
N ARG A 196 1.22 2.39 -12.49
CA ARG A 196 -0.20 2.76 -12.67
C ARG A 196 -1.04 1.56 -13.13
N GLY A 197 -1.11 0.53 -12.28
CA GLY A 197 -1.92 -0.69 -12.49
C GLY A 197 -1.14 -1.99 -12.27
N GLY A 198 0.19 -1.94 -12.27
CA GLY A 198 1.05 -3.11 -12.08
C GLY A 198 1.25 -3.55 -10.63
N GLY A 199 0.59 -2.92 -9.67
CA GLY A 199 0.70 -3.26 -8.25
C GLY A 199 2.13 -3.12 -7.69
N GLY A 200 2.51 -4.01 -6.78
CA GLY A 200 3.82 -3.99 -6.10
C GLY A 200 4.99 -4.61 -6.87
N ASN A 201 4.86 -4.90 -8.16
CA ASN A 201 5.87 -5.67 -8.92
C ASN A 201 7.19 -4.89 -9.18
N PHE A 202 7.15 -3.56 -9.19
CA PHE A 202 8.25 -2.73 -9.68
C PHE A 202 9.03 -2.01 -8.58
N GLY A 203 8.72 -2.31 -7.32
CA GLY A 203 9.33 -1.69 -6.15
C GLY A 203 8.31 -1.29 -5.10
N ILE A 204 8.79 -0.70 -4.01
CA ILE A 204 7.97 -0.24 -2.91
C ILE A 204 7.75 1.25 -3.05
N VAL A 205 6.53 1.65 -3.40
CA VAL A 205 6.15 3.06 -3.38
C VAL A 205 6.09 3.53 -1.92
N THR A 206 6.80 4.60 -1.59
CA THR A 206 6.82 5.18 -0.24
C THR A 206 6.01 6.46 -0.13
N GLU A 207 5.88 7.22 -1.22
CA GLU A 207 5.12 8.47 -1.28
C GLU A 207 4.48 8.64 -2.67
N PHE A 208 3.22 9.06 -2.68
CA PHE A 208 2.44 9.42 -3.88
C PHE A 208 2.28 10.92 -3.95
N THR A 209 2.42 11.50 -5.14
CA THR A 209 1.97 12.86 -5.46
C THR A 209 0.72 12.79 -6.32
N LEU A 210 -0.39 13.33 -5.83
CA LEU A 210 -1.73 13.15 -6.39
C LEU A 210 -2.37 14.50 -6.68
N ARG A 211 -3.06 14.61 -7.82
CA ARG A 211 -3.93 15.73 -8.14
C ARG A 211 -5.30 15.52 -7.52
N LEU A 212 -5.81 16.54 -6.83
CA LEU A 212 -7.09 16.48 -6.15
C LEU A 212 -8.18 17.20 -6.96
N ALA A 213 -9.40 16.70 -6.86
CA ALA A 213 -10.61 17.31 -7.38
C ALA A 213 -11.29 18.15 -6.30
N GLU A 214 -11.97 19.22 -6.72
CA GLU A 214 -12.83 20.01 -5.84
C GLU A 214 -14.15 19.29 -5.60
N VAL A 215 -14.34 18.85 -4.35
CA VAL A 215 -15.54 18.15 -3.90
C VAL A 215 -15.85 18.60 -2.48
N ARG A 216 -16.81 19.52 -2.35
CA ARG A 216 -17.26 20.03 -1.04
C ARG A 216 -18.39 19.20 -0.43
N GLN A 217 -19.23 18.64 -1.28
CA GLN A 217 -20.42 17.90 -0.88
C GLN A 217 -20.64 16.74 -1.83
N ILE A 218 -21.05 15.61 -1.27
CA ILE A 218 -21.52 14.43 -2.00
C ILE A 218 -22.96 14.18 -1.55
N ILE A 219 -23.87 14.04 -2.50
CA ILE A 219 -25.23 13.57 -2.25
C ILE A 219 -25.25 12.10 -2.63
N GLY A 220 -25.63 11.25 -1.69
CA GLY A 220 -25.68 9.80 -1.88
C GLY A 220 -26.77 9.15 -1.03
N GLY A 221 -27.09 7.90 -1.35
CA GLY A 221 -28.09 7.10 -0.65
C GLY A 221 -28.18 5.69 -1.23
N GLY A 222 -28.87 4.81 -0.52
CA GLY A 222 -29.15 3.45 -0.98
C GLY A 222 -30.47 3.40 -1.76
N LEU A 223 -30.47 2.70 -2.88
CA LEU A 223 -31.69 2.27 -3.57
C LEU A 223 -31.78 0.75 -3.45
N VAL A 224 -32.83 0.25 -2.81
CA VAL A 224 -33.09 -1.20 -2.69
C VAL A 224 -34.26 -1.54 -3.59
N LEU A 225 -34.03 -2.45 -4.54
CA LEU A 225 -35.04 -2.92 -5.48
C LEU A 225 -35.34 -4.40 -5.23
N PRO A 226 -36.57 -4.87 -5.46
CA PRO A 226 -36.92 -6.28 -5.29
C PRO A 226 -36.16 -7.15 -6.30
N ALA A 227 -35.68 -8.31 -5.86
CA ALA A 227 -34.98 -9.29 -6.70
C ALA A 227 -35.97 -10.11 -7.56
N ASN A 228 -36.81 -9.43 -8.35
CA ASN A 228 -37.76 -10.05 -9.27
C ASN A 228 -37.28 -9.97 -10.73
N ARG A 229 -37.91 -10.77 -11.60
CA ARG A 229 -37.53 -10.89 -13.02
C ARG A 229 -37.59 -9.55 -13.77
N GLU A 230 -38.57 -8.72 -13.47
CA GLU A 230 -38.80 -7.44 -14.14
C GLU A 230 -37.67 -6.46 -13.85
N VAL A 231 -37.31 -6.30 -12.58
CA VAL A 231 -36.19 -5.46 -12.16
C VAL A 231 -34.89 -5.96 -12.78
N ILE A 232 -34.58 -7.25 -12.68
CA ILE A 232 -33.31 -7.81 -13.20
C ILE A 232 -33.17 -7.60 -14.72
N ARG A 233 -34.26 -7.79 -15.48
CA ARG A 233 -34.26 -7.56 -16.93
C ARG A 233 -34.04 -6.11 -17.34
N GLY A 234 -34.38 -5.14 -16.49
CA GLY A 234 -34.17 -3.73 -16.79
C GLY A 234 -32.72 -3.25 -16.67
N TYR A 235 -31.82 -4.05 -16.07
CA TYR A 235 -30.42 -3.69 -15.82
C TYR A 235 -29.39 -4.41 -16.69
N LEU A 236 -29.78 -5.51 -17.34
CA LEU A 236 -28.94 -6.26 -18.30
C LEU A 236 -29.21 -5.76 -19.72
#